data_AF-B7PKE0-F1
#
_entry.id   AF-B7PKE0-F1
#
_cell.length_a   1.000
_cell.length_b   1.000
_cell.length_c   1.000
_cell.angle_alpha   90.00
_cell.angle_beta   90.00
_cell.angle_gamma   90.00
#
_symmetry.space_group_name_H-M   'P 1'
#
loop_
_entity.id
_entity.type
_entity.pdbx_description
1 polymer ?
#
loop_
_entity_poly.entity_id
_entity_poly.type
_entity_poly.pdbx_seq_one_letter_code
_entity_poly.pdbx_strand_id
1 'polypeptide(L)' 'QHNDPRCSCGKRQKAKIVSSRIINGTEAPPEHWPWVVGIYDSTDTLVCGGSLINEEYVVTAEHCFA' A
#
# COMPACT_ATOMS: atom_id res chain seq x y z
N GLN A 1 5.14 -12.44 11.50
CA GLN A 1 5.09 -13.87 11.84
C GLN A 1 4.00 -14.50 10.98
N HIS A 2 4.40 -15.40 10.08
CA HIS A 2 3.63 -15.96 8.96
C HIS A 2 2.28 -16.64 9.31
N ASN A 3 1.92 -16.74 10.59
CA ASN A 3 0.74 -17.45 11.08
C ASN A 3 -0.13 -16.62 12.03
N ASP A 4 0.01 -15.29 12.00
CA ASP A 4 -0.89 -14.38 12.71
C ASP A 4 -2.17 -14.17 11.87
N PRO A 5 -3.37 -14.56 12.35
CA PRO A 5 -4.62 -14.35 11.61
C PRO A 5 -4.95 -12.86 11.38
N ARG A 6 -4.25 -11.95 12.06
CA ARG A 6 -4.32 -10.49 11.84
C ARG A 6 -3.53 -10.03 10.61
N CYS A 7 -2.66 -10.86 10.05
CA CYS A 7 -1.83 -10.61 8.88
C CYS A 7 -2.33 -11.39 7.63
N SER A 8 -3.63 -11.60 7.52
CA SER A 8 -4.25 -12.11 6.29
C SER A 8 -4.30 -11.02 5.22
N CYS A 9 -4.03 -11.37 3.96
CA CYS A 9 -4.08 -10.43 2.84
C CYS A 9 -5.46 -9.76 2.69
N GLY A 10 -5.46 -8.52 2.15
CA GLY A 10 -6.68 -7.77 1.81
C GLY A 10 -7.52 -7.27 3.00
N LYS A 11 -7.15 -7.60 4.25
CA LYS A 11 -7.86 -7.13 5.45
C LYS A 11 -7.24 -5.84 5.98
N ARG A 12 -8.08 -4.81 6.18
CA ARG A 12 -7.68 -3.58 6.88
C ARG A 12 -7.89 -3.77 8.37
N GLN A 13 -6.92 -3.39 9.19
CA GLN A 13 -6.96 -3.60 10.64
C GLN A 13 -7.91 -2.63 11.38
N LYS A 14 -8.26 -1.48 10.79
CA LYS A 14 -9.23 -0.51 11.36
C LYS A 14 -10.20 0.01 10.28
N ALA A 15 -11.41 -0.53 10.26
CA ALA A 15 -12.50 -0.04 9.42
C ALA A 15 -13.21 1.15 10.10
N LYS A 16 -12.63 2.35 10.02
CA LYS A 16 -13.41 3.59 10.25
C LYS A 16 -13.82 4.14 8.89
N ILE A 17 -15.12 4.34 8.73
CA ILE A 17 -15.85 4.74 7.51
C ILE A 17 -14.98 5.53 6.52
N VAL A 18 -14.71 4.93 5.36
CA VAL A 18 -14.14 5.62 4.19
C VAL A 18 -15.23 5.65 3.13
N SER A 19 -15.79 6.83 2.85
CA SER A 19 -16.74 7.02 1.75
C SER A 19 -16.88 8.52 1.44
N SER A 20 -16.79 9.03 0.20
CA SER A 20 -16.52 8.36 -1.08
C SER A 20 -15.92 9.36 -2.08
N ARG A 21 -15.05 8.84 -2.97
CA ARG A 21 -14.73 9.40 -4.31
C ARG A 21 -13.77 10.61 -4.33
N ILE A 22 -12.55 10.39 -3.81
CA ILE A 22 -11.39 11.30 -3.82
C ILE A 22 -11.36 12.22 -5.07
N ILE A 23 -11.69 13.50 -4.87
CA ILE A 23 -10.85 14.65 -5.22
C ILE A 23 -10.84 15.54 -3.96
N ASN A 24 -9.66 15.95 -3.49
CA ASN A 24 -9.37 16.47 -2.13
C ASN A 24 -9.75 15.52 -0.99
N GLY A 25 -9.35 14.25 -1.13
CA GLY A 25 -9.52 13.25 -0.08
C GLY A 25 -8.91 13.63 1.28
N THR A 26 -8.92 12.68 2.20
CA THR A 26 -8.32 12.85 3.53
C THR A 26 -7.04 12.04 3.64
N GLU A 27 -6.10 12.55 4.43
CA GLU A 27 -4.89 11.79 4.80
C GLU A 27 -5.29 10.44 5.41
N ALA A 28 -4.62 9.38 4.95
CA ALA A 28 -4.83 8.04 5.47
C ALA A 28 -4.10 7.90 6.82
N PRO A 29 -4.75 7.38 7.87
CA PRO A 29 -4.05 7.07 9.10
C PRO A 29 -2.98 6.01 8.87
N PRO A 30 -1.89 6.02 9.66
CA PRO A 30 -0.88 4.97 9.62
C PRO A 30 -1.50 3.57 9.73
N GLU A 31 -0.93 2.60 9.01
CA GLU A 31 -1.30 1.17 9.03
C GLU A 31 -2.69 0.81 8.47
N HIS A 32 -3.50 1.77 8.01
CA HIS A 32 -4.84 1.47 7.48
C HIS A 32 -4.82 0.82 6.08
N TRP A 33 -3.71 0.97 5.35
CA TRP A 33 -3.50 0.44 4.01
C TRP A 33 -2.15 -0.28 3.93
N PRO A 34 -2.01 -1.41 4.64
CA PRO A 34 -0.71 -2.04 4.88
C PRO A 34 -0.03 -2.58 3.63
N TRP A 35 -0.76 -2.71 2.52
CA TRP A 35 -0.23 -3.14 1.24
C TRP A 35 0.29 -1.99 0.37
N VAL A 36 0.04 -0.73 0.70
CA VAL A 36 0.53 0.41 -0.09
C VAL A 36 2.03 0.61 0.17
N VAL A 37 2.83 0.66 -0.90
CA VAL A 37 4.27 0.88 -0.83
C VAL A 37 4.70 2.04 -1.71
N GLY A 38 5.79 2.72 -1.31
CA GLY A 38 6.52 3.67 -2.14
C GLY A 38 7.73 3.01 -2.79
N ILE A 39 7.98 3.32 -4.05
CA ILE A 39 9.14 2.88 -4.82
C ILE A 39 10.05 4.08 -5.00
N TYR A 40 11.29 3.95 -4.53
CA TYR A 40 12.28 5.02 -4.52
C TYR A 40 13.45 4.66 -5.43
N ASP A 41 14.00 5.66 -6.10
CA ASP A 41 15.22 5.49 -6.90
C ASP A 41 16.49 5.52 -6.04
N SER A 42 17.67 5.39 -6.67
CA SER A 42 18.95 5.41 -5.95
C SER A 42 19.29 6.75 -5.29
N THR A 43 18.51 7.80 -5.56
CA THR A 43 18.65 9.13 -4.96
C THR A 43 17.64 9.39 -3.86
N ASP A 44 16.89 8.37 -3.44
CA ASP A 44 15.81 8.46 -2.44
C ASP A 44 14.62 9.32 -2.91
N THR A 45 14.40 9.41 -4.22
CA THR A 45 13.24 10.10 -4.80
C THR A 45 12.09 9.11 -4.99
N LEU A 46 10.90 9.44 -4.47
CA LEU A 46 9.69 8.65 -4.71
C LEU A 46 9.28 8.75 -6.19
N VAL A 47 9.35 7.64 -6.91
CA VAL A 47 9.07 7.58 -8.35
C VAL A 47 7.72 6.94 -8.66
N CYS A 48 7.31 5.94 -7.88
CA CYS A 48 6.07 5.21 -8.11
C CYS A 48 5.48 4.65 -6.81
N GLY A 49 4.25 4.16 -6.91
CA GLY A 49 3.62 3.32 -5.88
C GLY A 49 3.56 1.85 -6.29
N GLY A 50 3.12 1.01 -5.36
CA GLY A 50 2.86 -0.40 -5.63
C GLY A 50 1.91 -1.02 -4.60
N SER A 51 1.65 -2.31 -4.75
CA SER A 51 0.89 -3.12 -3.79
C SER A 51 1.65 -4.37 -3.39
N LEU A 52 1.88 -4.56 -2.09
CA LEU A 52 2.43 -5.80 -1.53
C LEU A 52 1.39 -6.92 -1.64
N ILE A 53 1.68 -7.97 -2.39
CA ILE A 53 0.74 -9.06 -2.68
C ILE A 53 0.99 -10.32 -1.82
N ASN A 54 2.21 -10.46 -1.29
CA ASN A 54 2.61 -11.47 -0.32
C ASN A 54 3.90 -10.98 0.40
N GLU A 55 4.61 -11.87 1.09
CA GLU A 55 5.78 -11.49 1.90
C GLU A 55 7.00 -11.01 1.09
N GLU A 56 7.05 -11.26 -0.22
CA GLU A 56 8.25 -11.06 -1.04
C GLU A 56 8.00 -10.24 -2.31
N TYR A 57 6.74 -10.09 -2.73
CA TYR A 57 6.39 -9.54 -4.02
C TYR A 57 5.53 -8.29 -3.92
N VAL A 58 5.93 -7.27 -4.70
CA VAL A 58 5.18 -6.05 -4.95
C VAL A 58 4.74 -6.03 -6.41
N VAL A 59 3.47 -5.73 -6.66
CA VAL A 59 2.97 -5.43 -8.01
C VAL A 59 2.93 -3.91 -8.23
N THR A 60 3.27 -3.48 -9.43
CA THR A 60 3.30 -2.07 -9.85
C THR A 60 3.00 -1.98 -11.36
N ALA A 61 3.06 -0.78 -11.93
CA ALA A 61 2.90 -0.58 -13.37
C ALA A 61 4.24 -0.77 -14.09
N GLU A 62 4.19 -1.30 -15.31
CA GLU A 62 5.39 -1.53 -16.14
C GLU A 62 6.15 -0.22 -16.43
N HIS A 63 5.43 0.87 -16.72
CA HIS A 63 6.02 2.18 -17.00
C HIS A 63 6.80 2.80 -15.83
N CYS A 64 6.73 2.24 -14.63
CA CYS A 64 7.58 2.67 -13.51
C CYS A 64 9.05 2.26 -13.69
N PHE A 65 9.33 1.29 -14.57
CA PHE A 65 10.65 0.70 -14.77
C PHE A 65 11.07 0.58 -16.25
N ALA A 66 10.24 1.09 -17.16
CA ALA A 66 10.49 1.09 -18.61
C ALA A 66 11.49 2.18 -19.03
#